data_AF-A0A952UQK4-F1
#
_entry.id   AF-A0A952UQK4-F1
#
_cell.length_a   1.000
_cell.length_b   1.000
_cell.length_c   1.000
_cell.angle_alpha   90.00
_cell.angle_beta   90.00
_cell.angle_gamma   90.00
#
_symmetry.space_group_name_H-M   'P 1'
#
loop_
_entity.id
_entity.type
_entity.pdbx_description
1 polymer ?
#
loop_
_entity_poly.entity_id
_entity_poly.type
_entity_poly.pdbx_seq_one_letter_code
_entity_poly.pdbx_strand_id
1 'polypeptide(L)'
;MAQEGYDKLLSLTDSRYRLSMVVARRAAQLKLGIPTFLTVDELPPGQNTVTLAMKELEIGDQIKWGDDLPAMDELRRAVEPKRVETPSSYTPMPDDDDDDLRD
;
A
#
# COMPACT_ATOMS: atom_id res chain seq x y z
N MET A 1 -20.23 24.10 9.38
CA MET A 1 -18.84 23.98 9.86
C MET A 1 -18.04 23.49 8.67
N ALA A 2 -17.13 24.31 8.14
CA ALA A 2 -16.21 23.87 7.10
C ALA A 2 -15.35 22.73 7.69
N GLN A 3 -15.01 21.73 6.88
CA GLN A 3 -14.17 20.58 7.28
C GLN A 3 -12.91 21.07 8.02
N GLU A 4 -12.84 20.92 9.33
CA GLU A 4 -11.67 21.32 10.14
C GLU A 4 -10.36 20.66 9.66
N GLY A 5 -10.44 19.51 8.99
CA GLY A 5 -9.29 18.86 8.36
C GLY A 5 -8.87 19.48 7.01
N TYR A 6 -9.78 20.12 6.27
CA TYR A 6 -9.46 20.64 4.93
C TYR A 6 -8.58 21.89 4.98
N ASP A 7 -8.84 22.80 5.92
CA ASP A 7 -8.01 24.00 6.10
C ASP A 7 -6.58 23.63 6.53
N LYS A 8 -6.44 22.61 7.39
CA LYS A 8 -5.14 22.05 7.74
C LYS A 8 -4.44 21.47 6.52
N LEU A 9 -5.12 20.64 5.73
CA LEU A 9 -4.57 20.07 4.50
C LEU A 9 -4.12 21.14 3.49
N LEU A 10 -4.88 22.23 3.38
CA LEU A 10 -4.49 23.37 2.57
C LEU A 10 -3.20 24.01 3.07
N SER A 11 -3.06 24.20 4.38
CA SER A 11 -1.85 24.81 4.97
C SER A 11 -0.57 23.97 4.77
N LEU A 12 -0.71 22.67 4.52
CA LEU A 12 0.40 21.75 4.24
C LEU A 12 0.88 21.78 2.79
N THR A 13 0.20 22.54 1.93
CA THR A 13 0.52 22.69 0.50
C THR A 13 0.52 24.16 0.11
N ASP A 14 1.10 24.49 -1.04
CA ASP A 14 1.14 25.87 -1.52
C ASP A 14 -0.14 26.29 -2.27
N SER A 15 -0.98 25.33 -2.66
CA SER A 15 -2.15 25.57 -3.48
C SER A 15 -3.17 24.43 -3.40
N ARG A 16 -4.44 24.78 -3.62
CA ARG A 16 -5.55 23.81 -3.75
C ARG A 16 -5.26 22.75 -4.81
N TYR A 17 -4.68 23.17 -5.93
CA TYR A 17 -4.34 22.27 -7.03
C TYR A 17 -3.26 21.26 -6.60
N ARG A 18 -2.22 21.73 -5.88
CA ARG A 18 -1.18 20.84 -5.37
C ARG A 18 -1.72 19.86 -4.34
N LEU A 19 -2.58 20.30 -3.42
CA LEU A 19 -3.27 19.39 -2.51
C LEU A 19 -4.02 18.28 -3.27
N SER A 20 -4.82 18.63 -4.28
CA SER A 20 -5.53 17.64 -5.10
C SER A 20 -4.58 16.67 -5.79
N MET A 21 -3.46 17.15 -6.35
CA MET A 21 -2.47 16.28 -7.00
C MET A 21 -1.78 15.33 -6.03
N VAL A 22 -1.34 15.82 -4.87
CA VAL A 22 -0.66 15.02 -3.84
C VAL A 22 -1.58 13.92 -3.33
N VAL A 23 -2.81 14.27 -2.96
CA VAL A 23 -3.82 13.31 -2.50
C VAL A 23 -4.14 12.28 -3.58
N ALA A 24 -4.32 12.70 -4.84
CA ALA A 24 -4.63 11.79 -5.94
C ALA A 24 -3.48 10.81 -6.22
N ARG A 25 -2.23 11.29 -6.24
CA ARG A 25 -1.04 10.44 -6.42
C ARG A 25 -0.88 9.46 -5.27
N ARG A 26 -1.05 9.91 -4.02
CA ARG A 26 -0.97 9.02 -2.87
C ARG A 26 -2.08 7.97 -2.87
N ALA A 27 -3.31 8.34 -3.22
CA ALA A 27 -4.39 7.37 -3.37
C ALA A 27 -4.09 6.33 -4.47
N ALA A 28 -3.43 6.73 -5.56
CA ALA A 28 -2.97 5.80 -6.60
C ALA A 28 -1.90 4.83 -6.08
N GLN A 29 -0.95 5.30 -5.26
CA GLN A 29 0.04 4.44 -4.59
C GLN A 29 -0.62 3.38 -3.70
N LEU A 30 -1.60 3.79 -2.88
CA LEU A 30 -2.35 2.85 -2.02
C LEU A 30 -3.08 1.78 -2.85
N LYS A 31 -3.67 2.15 -4.00
CA LYS A 31 -4.30 1.20 -4.92
C LYS A 31 -3.32 0.22 -5.56
N LEU A 32 -2.04 0.61 -5.69
CA LEU A 32 -0.97 -0.25 -6.22
C LEU A 32 -0.37 -1.17 -5.14
N GLY A 33 -0.88 -1.15 -3.92
CA GLY A 33 -0.41 -2.00 -2.82
C GLY A 33 0.75 -1.40 -2.03
N ILE A 34 1.09 -0.12 -2.24
CA ILE A 34 2.01 0.57 -1.34
C ILE A 34 1.30 0.71 0.02
N PRO A 35 1.91 0.24 1.13
CA PRO A 35 1.26 0.22 2.42
C PRO A 35 0.95 1.63 2.93
N THR A 36 -0.09 1.71 3.78
CA THR A 36 -0.41 2.92 4.52
C THR A 36 0.55 3.12 5.69
N PHE A 37 0.82 4.36 6.05
CA PHE A 37 1.57 4.73 7.26
C PHE A 37 0.66 4.90 8.49
N LEU A 38 -0.67 4.84 8.31
CA LEU A 38 -1.62 4.94 9.41
C LEU A 38 -1.57 3.68 10.26
N THR A 39 -1.55 3.87 11.58
CA THR A 39 -1.78 2.81 12.55
C THR A 39 -3.26 2.39 12.55
N VAL A 40 -3.55 1.26 13.20
CA VAL A 40 -4.91 0.71 13.26
C VAL A 40 -5.91 1.70 13.86
N ASP A 41 -5.49 2.49 14.85
CA ASP A 41 -6.33 3.47 15.54
C ASP A 41 -6.54 4.76 14.71
N GLU A 42 -5.68 5.01 13.72
CA GLU A 42 -5.73 6.19 12.85
C GLU A 42 -6.51 5.93 11.55
N LEU A 43 -6.90 4.67 11.30
CA LEU A 43 -7.66 4.29 10.12
C LEU A 43 -9.04 4.94 10.14
N PRO A 44 -9.38 5.79 9.15
CA PRO A 44 -10.70 6.38 9.05
C PRO A 44 -11.76 5.30 8.82
N PRO A 45 -13.01 5.52 9.29
CA PRO A 45 -14.11 4.63 9.01
C PRO A 45 -14.40 4.60 7.50
N GLY A 46 -14.17 3.45 6.87
CA GLY A 46 -14.34 3.24 5.43
C GLY A 46 -13.01 3.21 4.67
N GLN A 47 -12.91 2.31 3.68
CA GLN A 47 -11.65 1.98 2.99
C GLN A 47 -11.38 2.85 1.75
N ASN A 48 -11.89 4.08 1.68
CA ASN A 48 -11.62 4.91 0.51
C ASN A 48 -10.17 5.40 0.54
N THR A 49 -9.40 4.97 -0.47
CA THR A 49 -7.99 5.36 -0.69
C THR A 49 -7.75 6.88 -0.69
N VAL A 50 -8.72 7.69 -1.10
CA VAL A 50 -8.63 9.17 -1.04
C VAL A 50 -8.72 9.65 0.40
N THR A 51 -9.67 9.11 1.18
CA THR A 51 -9.81 9.44 2.61
C THR A 51 -8.57 9.02 3.38
N LEU A 52 -8.00 7.85 3.08
CA LEU A 52 -6.74 7.39 3.66
C LEU A 52 -5.59 8.34 3.30
N ALA A 53 -5.44 8.72 2.03
CA ALA A 53 -4.41 9.64 1.59
C ALA A 53 -4.53 11.04 2.23
N MET A 54 -5.76 11.54 2.37
CA MET A 54 -6.01 12.80 3.10
C MET A 54 -5.64 12.67 4.58
N LYS A 55 -5.98 11.54 5.21
CA LYS A 55 -5.68 11.30 6.62
C LYS A 55 -4.18 11.16 6.89
N GLU A 56 -3.46 10.47 6.01
CA GLU A 56 -2.00 10.38 6.08
C GLU A 56 -1.33 11.73 5.91
N LEU A 57 -1.82 12.56 4.98
CA LEU A 57 -1.28 13.91 4.78
C LEU A 57 -1.57 14.81 5.99
N GLU A 58 -2.73 14.64 6.63
CA GLU A 58 -3.12 15.41 7.82
C GLU A 58 -2.26 15.10 9.05
N ILE A 59 -1.92 13.82 9.25
CA ILE A 59 -1.20 13.35 10.45
C ILE A 59 0.31 13.35 10.25
N GLY A 60 0.78 12.96 9.07
CA GLY A 60 2.14 12.48 8.87
C GLY A 60 3.08 13.46 8.18
N ASP A 61 4.30 13.55 8.70
CA ASP A 61 5.48 14.13 8.02
C ASP A 61 6.11 13.13 7.01
N GLN A 62 5.48 11.95 6.83
CA GLN A 62 6.00 10.89 5.98
C GLN A 62 5.69 11.12 4.49
N ILE A 63 4.61 11.85 4.17
CA ILE A 63 4.28 12.19 2.79
C ILE A 63 5.09 13.42 2.38
N LYS A 64 6.13 13.17 1.59
CA LYS A 64 6.90 14.22 0.92
C LYS A 64 6.32 14.52 -0.45
N TRP A 65 6.25 15.80 -0.81
CA TRP A 65 5.84 16.27 -2.12
C TRP A 65 6.84 17.32 -2.63
N GLY A 66 7.10 17.32 -3.94
CA GLY A 66 8.12 18.15 -4.58
C GLY A 66 8.45 17.63 -5.98
N ASP A 67 9.41 18.28 -6.64
CA ASP A 67 9.75 17.98 -8.03
C ASP A 67 10.85 16.89 -8.18
N ASP A 68 11.66 16.68 -7.15
CA ASP A 68 12.76 15.69 -7.13
C ASP A 68 12.34 14.43 -6.33
N LEU A 69 11.37 13.69 -6.87
CA LEU A 69 10.83 12.47 -6.26
C LEU A 69 10.85 11.28 -7.25
N PRO A 70 10.99 10.04 -6.75
CA PRO A 70 10.96 8.85 -7.59
C PRO A 70 9.70 8.73 -8.45
N ALA A 71 9.85 8.14 -9.63
CA ALA A 71 8.72 7.85 -10.52
C ALA A 71 7.81 6.75 -9.92
N MET A 72 6.54 6.72 -10.34
CA MET A 72 5.58 5.70 -9.86
C MET A 72 6.04 4.26 -10.14
N ASP A 73 6.74 4.03 -11.25
CA ASP A 73 7.26 2.70 -11.61
C ASP A 73 8.41 2.25 -10.70
N GLU A 74 9.25 3.20 -10.25
CA GLU A 74 10.33 2.94 -9.30
C GLU A 74 9.77 2.59 -7.92
N LEU A 75 8.75 3.33 -7.47
CA LEU A 75 8.03 3.04 -6.23
C LEU A 75 7.39 1.65 -6.26
N ARG A 76 6.80 1.27 -7.39
CA ARG A 76 6.19 -0.05 -7.56
C ARG A 76 7.21 -1.18 -7.42
N ARG A 77 8.38 -1.06 -8.07
CA ARG A 77 9.46 -2.06 -7.97
C ARG A 77 10.01 -2.20 -6.55
N ALA A 78 10.05 -1.11 -5.80
CA ALA A 78 10.52 -1.13 -4.41
C ALA A 78 9.52 -1.83 -3.46
N VAL A 79 8.23 -1.82 -3.81
CA VAL A 79 7.15 -2.39 -3.00
C VAL A 79 6.83 -3.84 -3.37
N GLU A 80 7.14 -4.28 -4.61
CA GLU A 80 7.04 -5.69 -4.98
C GLU A 80 7.87 -6.54 -3.99
N PRO A 81 7.24 -7.35 -3.14
CA PRO A 81 7.98 -8.17 -2.21
C PRO A 81 8.82 -9.11 -3.04
N LYS A 82 10.14 -9.12 -2.78
CA LYS A 82 11.06 -10.15 -3.27
C LYS A 82 10.39 -11.47 -2.93
N ARG A 83 9.77 -12.11 -3.93
CA ARG A 83 8.95 -13.32 -3.77
C ARG A 83 9.86 -14.30 -3.03
N VAL A 84 9.59 -14.53 -1.74
CA VAL A 84 10.34 -15.54 -1.00
C VAL A 84 9.94 -16.83 -1.68
N GLU A 85 10.84 -17.39 -2.47
CA GLU A 85 10.69 -18.73 -3.02
C GLU A 85 10.54 -19.66 -1.82
N THR A 86 9.30 -20.03 -1.51
CA THR A 86 9.04 -21.13 -0.59
C THR A 86 9.73 -22.35 -1.19
N PRO A 87 10.72 -22.97 -0.51
CA PRO A 87 11.28 -24.21 -1.01
C PRO A 87 10.14 -25.24 -1.04
N SER A 88 9.75 -25.61 -2.25
CA SER A 88 8.82 -26.70 -2.51
C SER A 88 9.47 -27.98 -2.03
N SER A 89 9.17 -28.38 -0.80
CA SER A 89 9.49 -29.71 -0.28
C SER A 89 8.17 -30.43 -0.03
N TYR A 90 7.49 -30.81 -1.12
CA TYR A 90 6.51 -31.88 -1.09
C TYR A 90 7.14 -33.08 -1.81
N THR A 91 7.72 -33.98 -1.04
CA THR A 91 8.15 -35.29 -1.52
C THR A 91 6.87 -36.12 -1.72
N PRO A 92 6.58 -36.64 -2.93
CA PRO A 92 5.50 -37.62 -3.08
C PRO A 92 5.94 -38.90 -2.36
N MET A 93 5.11 -39.40 -1.44
CA MET A 93 5.22 -40.79 -0.98
C MET A 93 4.96 -41.70 -2.19
N PRO A 94 5.76 -42.75 -2.43
CA PRO A 94 5.36 -43.80 -3.35
C PRO A 94 4.14 -44.52 -2.77
N ASP A 95 3.09 -44.62 -3.56
CA ASP A 95 2.00 -45.56 -3.33
C ASP A 95 2.59 -46.98 -3.38
N ASP A 96 2.64 -47.66 -2.24
CA ASP A 96 2.96 -49.10 -2.19
C ASP A 96 1.76 -49.89 -2.75
N ASP A 97 1.68 -49.95 -4.08
CA ASP A 97 1.01 -51.02 -4.81
C ASP A 97 1.88 -52.30 -4.71
N ASP A 98 1.74 -53.05 -3.62
CA ASP A 98 2.20 -54.45 -3.56
C ASP A 98 1.00 -55.37 -3.85
N ASP A 99 0.67 -55.45 -5.13
CA ASP A 99 0.06 -56.64 -5.74
C ASP A 99 1.18 -57.69 -5.97
N ASP A 100 0.82 -58.97 -5.78
CA ASP A 100 1.59 -60.21 -6.00
C ASP A 100 2.52 -60.72 -4.88
N LEU A 101 2.07 -61.77 -4.15
CA LEU A 101 2.72 -63.09 -4.22
C LEU A 101 1.86 -64.21 -3.55
N ARG A 102 1.27 -65.06 -4.39
CA ARG A 102 1.07 -66.53 -4.31
C ARG A 102 1.34 -67.23 -2.96
N ASP A 103 0.35 -67.94 -2.42
CA ASP A 103 0.16 -69.42 -2.54
C ASP A 103 -1.25 -69.84 -2.07
#